data_AF-A0A1Z8ZHX5-F1
#
_entry.id   AF-A0A1Z8ZHX5-F1
#
_cell.length_a   1.000
_cell.length_b   1.000
_cell.length_c   1.000
_cell.angle_alpha   90.00
_cell.angle_beta   90.00
_cell.angle_gamma   90.00
#
_symmetry.space_group_name_H-M   'P 1'
#
loop_
_entity.id
_entity.type
_entity.pdbx_description
1 polymer ?
#
loop_
_entity_poly.entity_id
_entity_poly.type
_entity_poly.pdbx_seq_one_letter_code
_entity_poly.pdbx_strand_id
1 'polypeptide(L)' 'MSNALEKICNDRIAFYSDLKKSIPIEKVEERATAAPLARDFVKQLEKYSNNGYALIAEIKKASPSAGPIRPDLKPEQIAK' A
#
# COMPACT_ATOMS: atom_id res chain seq x y z
N MET A 1 21.26 -16.79 -7.68
CA MET A 1 20.73 -16.67 -6.31
C MET A 1 19.67 -15.59 -6.33
N SER A 2 18.41 -15.87 -6.06
CA SER A 2 17.35 -14.85 -6.11
C SER A 2 17.45 -13.93 -4.91
N ASN A 3 17.42 -12.61 -5.13
CA ASN A 3 17.34 -11.64 -4.04
C ASN A 3 15.88 -11.48 -3.54
N ALA A 4 15.70 -10.85 -2.39
CA ALA A 4 14.37 -10.68 -1.79
C ALA A 4 13.40 -9.91 -2.71
N LEU A 5 13.89 -8.94 -3.49
CA LEU A 5 13.07 -8.16 -4.41
C LEU A 5 12.56 -9.03 -5.58
N GLU A 6 13.43 -9.84 -6.18
CA GLU A 6 13.07 -10.74 -7.27
C GLU A 6 11.98 -11.73 -6.82
N LYS A 7 12.12 -12.30 -5.62
CA LYS A 7 11.09 -13.16 -5.03
C LYS A 7 9.75 -12.44 -4.88
N ILE A 8 9.76 -11.22 -4.32
CA ILE A 8 8.54 -10.40 -4.17
C ILE A 8 7.88 -10.14 -5.53
N CYS A 9 8.66 -9.77 -6.55
CA CYS A 9 8.14 -9.50 -7.88
C CYS A 9 7.50 -10.76 -8.49
N ASN A 10 8.20 -11.89 -8.45
CA ASN A 10 7.70 -13.15 -9.02
C ASN A 10 6.41 -13.62 -8.33
N ASP A 11 6.35 -13.57 -7.00
CA ASP A 11 5.15 -13.92 -6.22
C ASP A 11 3.97 -13.00 -6.58
N ARG A 12 4.23 -11.71 -6.80
CA ARG A 12 3.19 -10.73 -7.14
C ARG A 12 2.66 -10.87 -8.56
N ILE A 13 3.50 -11.26 -9.53
CA ILE A 13 3.06 -11.51 -10.91
C ILE A 13 2.00 -12.61 -10.94
N ALA A 14 2.26 -13.74 -10.27
CA ALA A 14 1.30 -14.84 -10.18
C ALA A 14 -0.01 -14.38 -9.50
N PHE A 15 0.10 -13.69 -8.36
CA PHE A 15 -1.04 -13.14 -7.63
C PHE A 15 -1.91 -12.22 -8.49
N TYR A 16 -1.31 -11.30 -9.25
CA TYR A 16 -2.07 -10.39 -10.12
C TYR A 16 -2.67 -11.08 -11.33
N SER A 17 -2.02 -12.12 -11.86
CA SER A 17 -2.59 -12.95 -12.93
C SER A 17 -3.91 -13.57 -12.51
N ASP A 18 -3.99 -14.11 -11.30
CA ASP A 18 -5.22 -14.70 -10.77
C ASP A 18 -6.28 -13.65 -10.42
N LEU A 19 -5.86 -12.50 -9.87
CA LEU A 19 -6.80 -11.39 -9.64
C LEU A 19 -7.45 -10.91 -10.94
N LYS A 20 -6.69 -10.73 -12.01
CA LYS A 20 -7.20 -10.28 -13.31
C LYS A 20 -8.22 -11.25 -13.93
N LYS A 21 -8.12 -12.55 -13.65
CA LYS A 21 -9.13 -13.53 -14.07
C LYS A 21 -10.44 -13.37 -13.30
N SER A 22 -10.36 -13.01 -12.02
CA SER A 22 -11.52 -12.87 -11.13
C SER A 22 -12.18 -11.48 -11.17
N ILE A 23 -11.41 -10.44 -11.47
CA ILE A 23 -11.84 -9.04 -11.49
C ILE A 23 -11.35 -8.43 -12.81
N PRO A 24 -12.23 -8.33 -13.82
CA PRO A 24 -11.92 -7.64 -15.07
C PRO A 24 -11.50 -6.19 -14.83
N ILE A 25 -10.64 -5.66 -15.70
CA ILE A 25 -10.08 -4.31 -15.54
C ILE A 25 -11.18 -3.25 -15.57
N GLU A 26 -12.22 -3.45 -16.38
CA GLU A 26 -13.36 -2.56 -16.52
C GLU A 26 -14.11 -2.41 -15.17
N LYS A 27 -14.18 -3.48 -14.37
CA LYS A 27 -14.76 -3.42 -13.03
C LYS A 27 -13.87 -2.68 -12.03
N VAL A 28 -12.56 -2.69 -12.22
CA VAL A 28 -11.64 -1.86 -11.43
C VAL A 28 -11.83 -0.39 -11.80
N GLU A 29 -11.95 -0.07 -13.08
CA GLU A 29 -12.18 1.29 -13.59
C GLU A 29 -13.52 1.87 -13.15
N GLU A 30 -14.61 1.09 -13.21
CA GLU A 30 -15.92 1.47 -12.67
C GLU A 30 -15.82 1.83 -11.18
N ARG A 31 -15.15 0.98 -10.38
CA ARG A 31 -14.96 1.23 -8.94
C ARG A 31 -14.10 2.45 -8.68
N ALA A 32 -13.05 2.66 -9.47
CA ALA A 32 -12.17 3.81 -9.35
C ALA A 32 -12.91 5.12 -9.67
N THR A 33 -13.75 5.11 -10.72
CA THR A 33 -14.56 6.27 -11.11
C THR A 33 -15.62 6.60 -10.06
N ALA A 34 -16.22 5.59 -9.42
CA ALA A 34 -17.21 5.78 -8.37
C ALA A 34 -16.61 6.09 -6.99
N ALA A 35 -15.28 6.03 -6.82
CA ALA A 35 -14.63 6.28 -5.55
C ALA A 35 -14.67 7.79 -5.18
N PRO A 36 -14.63 8.13 -3.88
CA PRO A 36 -14.45 9.52 -3.46
C PRO A 36 -13.18 10.14 -4.04
N LEU A 37 -13.17 11.46 -4.20
CA LEU A 37 -12.00 12.20 -4.64
C LEU A 37 -10.78 11.87 -3.77
N ALA A 38 -9.64 11.67 -4.43
CA ALA A 38 -8.38 11.44 -3.75
C ALA A 38 -8.03 12.63 -2.85
N ARG A 39 -7.49 12.34 -1.66
CA ARG A 39 -6.87 13.37 -0.83
C ARG A 39 -5.58 13.82 -1.52
N ASP A 40 -5.30 15.11 -1.48
CA ASP A 40 -4.10 15.69 -2.08
C ASP A 40 -2.85 15.37 -1.24
N PHE A 41 -2.25 14.22 -1.51
CA PHE A 41 -1.11 13.69 -0.75
C PHE A 41 0.12 14.60 -0.86
N VAL A 42 0.42 15.10 -2.07
CA VAL A 42 1.58 15.96 -2.33
C VAL A 42 1.46 17.27 -1.57
N LYS A 43 0.30 17.95 -1.72
CA LYS A 43 0.06 19.22 -1.02
C LYS A 43 0.18 19.10 0.49
N GLN A 44 -0.23 17.98 1.07
CA GLN A 44 -0.10 17.76 2.52
C GLN A 44 1.36 17.61 2.92
N LEU A 45 2.16 16.86 2.16
CA LEU A 45 3.59 16.76 2.43
C LEU A 45 4.27 18.14 2.32
N GLU A 46 4.00 18.88 1.25
CA GLU A 46 4.56 20.23 1.04
C GLU A 46 4.17 21.20 2.16
N LYS A 47 2.90 21.16 2.60
CA LYS A 47 2.41 22.00 3.69
C LYS A 47 3.19 21.79 4.99
N TYR A 48 3.48 20.54 5.35
CA TYR A 48 4.17 20.22 6.60
C TYR A 48 5.69 20.33 6.47
N SER A 49 6.27 20.05 5.30
CA SER A 49 7.71 20.19 5.07
C SER A 49 8.19 21.63 5.21
N ASN A 50 7.33 22.61 4.95
CA ASN A 50 7.66 24.03 5.10
C ASN A 50 7.75 24.48 6.57
N ASN A 51 7.15 23.75 7.51
CA ASN A 51 7.05 24.12 8.92
C ASN A 51 7.63 23.05 9.87
N GLY A 52 8.34 22.05 9.33
CA GLY A 52 8.87 20.92 10.10
C GLY A 52 9.00 19.66 9.25
N TYR A 53 8.78 18.49 9.88
CA TYR A 53 8.86 17.21 9.20
C TYR A 53 7.50 16.80 8.62
N ALA A 54 7.48 16.54 7.30
CA ALA A 54 6.39 15.84 6.66
C ALA A 54 6.58 14.32 6.87
N LEU A 55 5.92 13.76 7.88
CA LEU A 55 6.02 12.34 8.22
C LEU A 55 4.96 11.51 7.47
N ILE A 56 5.42 10.51 6.72
CA ILE A 56 4.58 9.40 6.25
C ILE A 56 4.73 8.26 7.26
N ALA A 57 3.75 8.10 8.13
CA ALA A 57 3.75 6.99 9.09
C ALA A 57 3.27 5.70 8.41
N GLU A 58 4.12 4.67 8.36
CA GLU A 58 3.78 3.36 7.78
C GLU A 58 3.12 2.45 8.82
N ILE A 59 1.96 1.86 8.46
CA ILE A 59 1.30 0.81 9.24
C ILE A 59 1.74 -0.55 8.68
N LYS A 60 2.60 -1.28 9.40
CA LYS A 60 3.22 -2.53 8.92
C LYS A 60 3.05 -3.71 9.87
N LYS A 61 2.61 -4.87 9.33
CA LYS A 61 2.48 -6.12 10.10
C LYS A 61 3.80 -6.86 10.29
N ALA A 62 4.61 -6.96 9.23
CA ALA A 62 5.84 -7.74 9.18
C ALA A 62 6.78 -7.22 8.08
N SER A 63 8.06 -7.60 8.12
CA SER A 63 9.00 -7.38 7.00
C SER A 63 9.90 -8.61 6.77
N PRO A 64 10.51 -8.77 5.57
CA PRO A 64 11.44 -9.87 5.32
C PRO A 64 12.66 -9.86 6.26
N SER A 65 13.13 -8.69 6.68
CA SER A 65 14.31 -8.55 7.54
C SER A 65 14.01 -8.64 9.04
N ALA A 66 12.82 -8.22 9.48
CA ALA A 66 12.47 -8.13 10.90
C ALA A 66 11.43 -9.16 11.35
N GLY A 67 10.87 -9.96 10.42
CA GLY A 67 9.80 -10.92 10.74
C GLY A 67 8.51 -10.20 11.16
N PRO A 68 7.66 -10.82 12.01
CA PRO A 68 6.48 -10.18 12.57
C PRO A 68 6.83 -8.95 13.42
N ILE A 69 6.28 -7.79 13.05
CA ILE A 69 6.48 -6.51 13.76
C ILE A 69 5.31 -6.24 14.71
N ARG A 70 4.07 -6.48 14.22
CA ARG A 70 2.85 -6.34 15.03
C ARG A 70 1.85 -7.45 14.70
N PRO A 71 1.85 -8.56 15.46
CA PRO A 71 0.98 -9.70 15.19
C PRO A 71 -0.52 -9.36 15.24
N ASP A 72 -0.96 -8.59 16.25
CA ASP A 72 -2.32 -8.03 16.39
C ASP A 72 -2.38 -6.62 15.79
N LEU A 73 -2.24 -6.53 14.47
CA LEU A 73 -2.33 -5.27 13.74
C LEU A 73 -3.79 -4.85 13.63
N LYS A 74 -4.13 -3.69 14.22
CA LYS A 74 -5.44 -3.02 14.13
C LYS A 74 -5.27 -1.70 13.36
N PRO A 75 -5.26 -1.72 12.01
CA PRO A 75 -4.90 -0.56 11.19
C PRO A 75 -5.76 0.67 11.47
N GLU A 76 -7.04 0.47 11.72
CA GLU A 76 -8.02 1.50 12.04
C GLU A 76 -7.75 2.19 13.39
N GLN A 77 -7.13 1.49 14.34
CA GLN A 77 -6.71 2.09 15.62
C GLN A 77 -5.40 2.84 15.47
N ILE A 78 -4.50 2.37 14.61
CA ILE A 78 -3.18 2.99 14.37
C ILE A 78 -3.30 4.24 13.48
N ALA A 79 -4.31 4.29 12.61
CA ALA A 79 -4.55 5.40 11.68
C ALA A 79 -5.37 6.56 12.30
N LYS A 80 -5.84 6.43 13.54
CA LYS A 80 -6.53 7.50 14.28
C LYS A 80 -5.54 8.52 14.80
#